data_AF-A0A7R9CPA9-F1
#
_entry.id   AF-A0A7R9CPA9-F1
#
_cell.length_a   1.000
_cell.length_b   1.000
_cell.length_c   1.000
_cell.angle_alpha   90.00
_cell.angle_beta   90.00
_cell.angle_gamma   90.00
#
_symmetry.space_group_name_H-M   'P 1'
#
loop_
_entity.id
_entity.type
_entity.pdbx_description
1 polymer ?
#
loop_
_entity_poly.entity_id
_entity_poly.type
_entity_poly.pdbx_seq_one_letter_code
_entity_poly.pdbx_strand_id
1 'polypeptide(L)'
;MSSNTPLVNISAVDTPGVVCLLQVGNEQQYALGQYLRRRYTDLLPEVYSHKDLYVKSEDGDRCVMSAECSLFAMYPPLNNTSSGKNIVFQPIPIHTVPASQDPDLHDMTLPNWTANYYPEPLQDINQFYWYLGVAGTKELQKMAIGSFINEMVGNMVAKKNGTLSPDRKMFLYPGHDYTISDTFLALDIYDGVRVPYASFASIELRLKDNSHYVLITYSNSTTQEPYIMKLPNCDELCPFDTFLKIVQPMLVTDFSSECAKAPGSQEDWAIPIQ
;
A
#
# COMPACT_ATOMS: atom_id res chain seq x y z
N MET A 1 21.86 -20.37 -17.30
CA MET A 1 22.94 -19.98 -16.37
C MET A 1 22.33 -18.99 -15.40
N SER A 2 22.23 -19.37 -14.13
CA SER A 2 21.61 -18.58 -13.07
C SER A 2 22.35 -17.25 -12.89
N SER A 3 21.72 -16.13 -13.26
CA SER A 3 22.22 -14.81 -12.89
C SER A 3 21.85 -14.56 -11.43
N ASN A 4 22.69 -15.04 -10.52
CA ASN A 4 22.76 -14.51 -9.17
C ASN A 4 23.23 -13.06 -9.29
N THR A 5 22.29 -12.13 -9.45
CA THR A 5 22.55 -10.75 -9.05
C THR A 5 22.50 -10.80 -7.52
N PRO A 6 23.63 -10.67 -6.81
CA PRO A 6 23.56 -10.66 -5.37
C PRO A 6 22.80 -9.38 -5.02
N LEU A 7 21.64 -9.53 -4.38
CA LEU A 7 21.20 -8.50 -3.44
C LEU A 7 22.45 -8.25 -2.58
N VAL A 8 22.97 -7.03 -2.62
CA VAL A 8 24.15 -6.66 -1.82
C VAL A 8 23.88 -7.19 -0.42
N ASN A 9 24.83 -7.91 0.18
CA ASN A 9 24.67 -8.40 1.53
C ASN A 9 24.64 -7.18 2.46
N ILE A 10 23.44 -6.70 2.80
CA ILE A 10 23.20 -5.47 3.58
C ILE A 10 23.63 -5.68 5.05
N SER A 11 24.12 -6.86 5.40
CA SER A 11 24.75 -7.16 6.70
C SER A 11 26.00 -6.32 7.00
N ALA A 12 26.48 -5.50 6.06
CA ALA A 12 27.65 -4.63 6.23
C ALA A 12 27.31 -3.16 6.54
N VAL A 13 26.03 -2.81 6.62
CA VAL A 13 25.59 -1.52 7.18
C VAL A 13 25.27 -1.77 8.66
N ASP A 14 25.76 -0.90 9.54
CA ASP A 14 25.56 -0.96 10.99
C ASP A 14 24.15 -1.43 11.37
N THR A 15 24.07 -2.24 12.44
CA THR A 15 22.84 -2.85 12.99
C THR A 15 21.57 -2.08 12.59
N PRO A 16 20.69 -2.65 11.74
CA PRO A 16 19.51 -1.95 11.27
C PRO A 16 18.68 -1.47 12.47
N GLY A 17 18.44 -0.16 12.56
CA GLY A 17 17.56 0.42 13.58
C GLY A 17 16.13 -0.13 13.48
N VAL A 18 15.32 0.05 14.52
CA VAL A 18 14.02 -0.66 14.72
C VAL A 18 12.92 -0.30 13.70
N VAL A 19 13.15 0.65 12.79
CA VAL A 19 12.22 1.01 11.70
C VAL A 19 12.85 0.82 10.32
N CYS A 20 14.01 0.15 10.25
CA CYS A 20 14.65 -0.21 9.01
C CYS A 20 14.07 -1.50 8.42
N LEU A 21 14.02 -1.57 7.09
CA LEU A 21 13.67 -2.81 6.41
C LEU A 21 14.79 -3.85 6.61
N LEU A 22 14.48 -4.89 7.40
CA LEU A 22 15.41 -6.00 7.65
C LEU A 22 15.68 -6.79 6.36
N GLN A 23 16.78 -7.55 6.33
CA GLN A 23 17.12 -8.41 5.18
C GLN A 23 15.97 -9.35 4.79
N VAL A 24 15.31 -9.99 5.76
CA VAL A 24 14.13 -10.83 5.50
C VAL A 24 13.00 -10.04 4.84
N GLY A 25 12.82 -8.77 5.20
CA GLY A 25 11.86 -7.87 4.57
C GLY A 25 12.24 -7.54 3.13
N ASN A 26 13.53 -7.32 2.85
CA ASN A 26 14.02 -7.14 1.48
C ASN A 26 13.73 -8.37 0.61
N GLU A 27 13.98 -9.57 1.14
CA GLU A 27 13.71 -10.83 0.44
C GLU A 27 12.21 -11.03 0.18
N GLN A 28 11.36 -10.69 1.15
CA GLN A 28 9.91 -10.74 1.00
C GLN A 28 9.41 -9.77 -0.09
N GLN A 29 9.90 -8.53 -0.08
CA GLN A 29 9.55 -7.52 -1.08
C GLN A 29 10.06 -7.88 -2.47
N TYR A 30 11.27 -8.44 -2.57
CA TYR A 30 11.79 -8.96 -3.83
C TYR A 30 10.91 -10.10 -4.37
N ALA A 31 10.51 -11.05 -3.52
CA ALA A 31 9.60 -12.13 -3.92
C ALA A 31 8.22 -11.60 -4.36
N LEU A 32 7.69 -10.59 -3.66
CA LEU A 32 6.46 -9.89 -4.04
C LEU A 32 6.61 -9.25 -5.43
N GLY A 33 7.69 -8.51 -5.67
CA GLY A 33 7.94 -7.90 -6.97
C GLY A 33 8.06 -8.92 -8.12
N GLN A 34 8.66 -10.09 -7.86
CA GLN A 34 8.68 -11.18 -8.84
C GLN A 34 7.28 -11.71 -9.13
N TYR A 35 6.44 -11.86 -8.11
CA TYR A 35 5.04 -12.25 -8.28
C TYR A 35 4.27 -11.20 -9.09
N LEU A 36 4.37 -9.92 -8.73
CA LEU A 36 3.70 -8.82 -9.44
C LEU A 36 4.14 -8.76 -10.91
N ARG A 37 5.43 -8.98 -11.20
CA ARG A 37 5.92 -9.08 -12.58
C ARG A 37 5.21 -10.18 -13.34
N ARG A 38 5.16 -11.39 -12.79
CA ARG A 38 4.50 -12.54 -13.43
C ARG A 38 3.02 -12.29 -13.66
N ARG A 39 2.32 -11.74 -12.64
CA ARG A 39 0.88 -11.45 -12.71
C ARG A 39 0.53 -10.40 -13.77
N TYR A 40 1.35 -9.36 -13.91
CA TYR A 40 1.07 -8.22 -14.77
C TYR A 40 1.96 -8.14 -16.01
N THR A 41 2.57 -9.26 -16.43
CA THR A 41 3.41 -9.34 -17.64
C THR A 41 2.71 -8.80 -18.89
N ASP A 42 1.42 -9.12 -19.07
CA ASP A 42 0.67 -8.68 -20.25
C ASP A 42 0.25 -7.20 -20.18
N LEU A 43 0.22 -6.62 -18.97
CA LEU A 43 -0.15 -5.23 -18.74
C LEU A 43 1.08 -4.31 -18.84
N LEU A 44 2.18 -4.69 -18.17
CA LEU A 44 3.38 -3.87 -18.03
C LEU A 44 4.49 -4.31 -18.99
N PRO A 45 4.98 -3.40 -19.85
CA PRO A 45 6.13 -3.69 -20.71
C PRO A 45 7.38 -4.11 -19.91
N GLU A 46 8.32 -4.78 -20.58
CA GLU A 46 9.60 -5.20 -19.98
C GLU A 46 10.54 -4.03 -19.66
N VAL A 47 10.48 -2.98 -20.50
CA VAL A 47 11.20 -1.73 -20.27
C VAL A 47 10.31 -0.79 -19.46
N TYR A 48 10.83 -0.27 -18.36
CA TYR A 48 10.15 0.73 -17.55
C TYR A 48 9.84 2.00 -18.36
N SER A 49 8.67 2.58 -18.08
CA SER A 49 8.23 3.85 -18.63
C SER A 49 7.33 4.54 -17.61
N HIS A 50 7.62 5.82 -17.34
CA HIS A 50 6.80 6.68 -16.46
C HIS A 50 5.36 6.87 -16.95
N LYS A 51 5.07 6.48 -18.20
CA LYS A 51 3.72 6.48 -18.77
C LYS A 51 2.92 5.25 -18.38
N ASP A 52 3.58 4.14 -18.03
CA ASP A 52 2.94 2.87 -17.72
C ASP A 52 2.76 2.66 -16.21
N LEU A 53 3.78 2.99 -15.42
CA LEU A 53 3.81 2.82 -13.96
C LEU A 53 4.12 4.15 -13.26
N TYR A 54 3.36 4.44 -12.21
CA TYR A 54 3.65 5.50 -11.25
C TYR A 54 3.76 4.92 -9.85
N VAL A 55 4.78 5.34 -9.10
CA VAL A 55 5.04 4.85 -7.74
C VAL A 55 5.02 6.03 -6.78
N LYS A 56 4.14 5.97 -5.78
CA LYS A 56 4.02 6.97 -4.72
C LYS A 56 4.07 6.25 -3.38
N SER A 57 5.18 6.41 -2.67
CA SER A 57 5.41 5.81 -1.36
C SER A 57 5.10 6.81 -0.26
N GLU A 58 4.68 6.31 0.89
CA GLU A 58 4.83 7.03 2.15
C GLU A 58 6.32 7.27 2.46
N ASP A 59 6.63 8.34 3.17
CA ASP A 59 7.99 8.88 3.32
C ASP A 59 8.77 8.27 4.50
N GLY A 60 8.53 6.99 4.78
CA GLY A 60 9.33 6.21 5.72
C GLY A 60 10.36 5.36 4.98
N ASP A 61 11.61 5.32 5.47
CA ASP A 61 12.71 4.56 4.85
C ASP A 61 12.32 3.11 4.51
N ARG A 62 11.62 2.43 5.43
CA ARG A 62 11.11 1.06 5.21
C ARG A 62 10.17 0.93 4.02
N CYS A 63 9.33 1.94 3.75
CA CYS A 63 8.38 1.93 2.64
C CYS A 63 9.10 2.18 1.31
N VAL A 64 10.02 3.15 1.30
CA VAL A 64 10.83 3.46 0.12
C VAL A 64 11.73 2.27 -0.24
N MET A 65 12.47 1.71 0.72
CA MET A 65 13.30 0.52 0.49
C MET A 65 12.47 -0.70 0.06
N SER A 66 11.26 -0.87 0.61
CA SER A 66 10.34 -1.93 0.20
C SER A 66 9.93 -1.76 -1.27
N ALA A 67 9.63 -0.53 -1.67
CA ALA A 67 9.30 -0.19 -3.04
C ALA A 67 10.48 -0.49 -3.98
N GLU A 68 11.69 -0.09 -3.61
CA GLU A 68 12.91 -0.37 -4.38
C GLU A 68 13.13 -1.87 -4.60
N CYS A 69 13.02 -2.69 -3.54
CA CYS A 69 13.18 -4.14 -3.63
C CYS A 69 12.12 -4.78 -4.55
N SER A 70 10.86 -4.39 -4.40
CA SER A 70 9.77 -4.84 -5.26
C SER A 70 9.99 -4.42 -6.71
N LEU A 71 10.35 -3.17 -6.96
CA LEU A 71 10.57 -2.63 -8.31
C LEU A 71 11.77 -3.26 -9.01
N PHE A 72 12.83 -3.56 -8.27
CA PHE A 72 14.01 -4.25 -8.78
C PHE A 72 13.67 -5.66 -9.30
N ALA A 73 12.75 -6.36 -8.63
CA ALA A 73 12.22 -7.63 -9.10
C ALA A 73 11.18 -7.48 -10.23
N MET A 74 10.40 -6.39 -10.22
CA MET A 74 9.41 -6.11 -11.27
C MET A 74 10.03 -5.77 -12.62
N TYR A 75 11.13 -5.01 -12.61
CA TYR A 75 11.83 -4.57 -13.81
C TYR A 75 13.28 -5.07 -13.79
N PRO A 76 13.48 -6.38 -14.05
CA PRO A 76 14.81 -6.97 -14.00
C PRO A 76 15.75 -6.38 -15.07
N PRO A 77 17.06 -6.63 -14.95
CA PRO A 77 18.05 -6.31 -15.97
C PRO A 77 17.67 -6.84 -17.35
N LEU A 78 17.93 -6.05 -18.40
CA LEU A 78 17.63 -6.40 -19.78
C LEU A 78 18.91 -6.70 -20.56
N ASN A 79 18.92 -7.82 -21.28
CA ASN A 79 20.00 -8.16 -22.21
C ASN A 79 19.66 -7.62 -23.60
N ASN A 80 20.14 -6.41 -23.94
CA ASN A 80 19.96 -5.87 -25.28
C ASN A 80 21.12 -6.34 -26.19
N THR A 81 20.94 -7.53 -26.76
CA THR A 81 21.90 -8.16 -27.68
C THR A 81 22.17 -7.34 -28.94
N SER A 82 21.23 -6.47 -29.35
CA SER A 82 21.32 -5.67 -30.57
C SER A 82 22.21 -4.43 -30.44
N SER A 83 22.32 -3.86 -29.24
CA SER A 83 23.17 -2.68 -28.97
C SER A 83 24.50 -3.02 -28.31
N GLY A 84 24.69 -4.29 -27.91
CA GLY A 84 25.83 -4.74 -27.10
C GLY A 84 25.87 -4.13 -25.70
N LYS A 85 24.80 -3.44 -25.28
CA LYS A 85 24.68 -2.83 -23.94
C LYS A 85 23.77 -3.69 -23.07
N ASN A 86 24.31 -4.20 -21.98
CA ASN A 86 23.52 -4.84 -20.93
C ASN A 86 22.96 -3.76 -20.00
N ILE A 87 21.64 -3.68 -19.87
CA ILE A 87 20.99 -2.82 -18.87
C ILE A 87 20.98 -3.61 -17.57
N VAL A 88 21.91 -3.32 -16.68
CA VAL A 88 22.06 -4.03 -15.39
C VAL A 88 21.06 -3.56 -14.32
N PHE A 89 20.36 -2.45 -14.56
CA PHE A 89 19.35 -1.88 -13.66
C PHE A 89 18.48 -0.87 -14.42
N GLN A 90 17.18 -0.80 -14.06
CA GLN A 90 16.25 0.20 -14.57
C GLN A 90 15.88 1.15 -13.43
N PRO A 91 16.35 2.42 -13.42
CA PRO A 91 16.00 3.35 -12.35
C PRO A 91 14.53 3.76 -12.47
N ILE A 92 13.77 3.52 -11.40
CA ILE A 92 12.34 3.85 -11.31
C ILE A 92 12.15 4.91 -10.22
N PRO A 93 11.64 6.11 -10.55
CA PRO A 93 11.34 7.14 -9.57
C PRO A 93 10.26 6.67 -8.57
N ILE A 94 10.53 6.86 -7.29
CA ILE A 94 9.58 6.70 -6.19
C ILE A 94 9.28 8.11 -5.67
N HIS A 95 8.02 8.53 -5.76
CA HIS A 95 7.60 9.82 -5.25
C HIS A 95 7.19 9.70 -3.78
N THR A 96 7.64 10.62 -2.92
CA THR A 96 7.18 10.74 -1.53
C THR A 96 6.60 12.12 -1.30
N VAL A 97 5.80 12.27 -0.24
CA VAL A 97 5.37 13.57 0.28
C VAL A 97 6.08 13.75 1.63
N PRO A 98 6.77 14.88 1.89
CA PRO A 98 7.60 15.02 3.07
C PRO A 98 6.85 14.69 4.37
N ALA A 99 7.34 13.71 5.13
CA ALA A 99 6.81 13.33 6.44
C ALA A 99 7.29 14.30 7.52
N SER A 100 7.01 15.60 7.38
CA SER A 100 7.37 16.55 8.43
C SER A 100 6.57 16.23 9.70
N GLN A 101 7.24 15.51 10.62
CA GLN A 101 6.83 14.95 11.92
C GLN A 101 6.55 13.43 11.95
N ASP A 102 7.56 12.61 11.65
CA ASP A 102 7.60 11.20 12.07
C ASP A 102 8.43 11.07 13.38
N PRO A 103 7.81 10.78 14.54
CA PRO A 103 8.49 10.63 15.82
C PRO A 103 8.90 9.17 16.15
N ASP A 104 8.72 8.20 15.25
CA ASP A 104 8.88 6.77 15.56
C ASP A 104 10.33 6.27 15.50
N LEU A 105 11.27 6.97 16.12
CA LEU A 105 12.69 6.62 16.16
C LEU A 105 13.19 6.33 17.59
N HIS A 106 13.13 5.08 18.02
CA HIS A 106 13.85 4.62 19.22
C HIS A 106 14.49 3.23 19.04
N ASP A 107 15.83 3.18 19.08
CA ASP A 107 16.64 1.96 19.21
C ASP A 107 16.48 1.37 20.62
N MET A 108 15.46 0.53 20.82
CA MET A 108 15.27 -0.18 22.08
C MET A 108 15.19 -1.68 21.84
N THR A 109 16.09 -2.41 22.48
CA THR A 109 15.88 -3.84 22.71
C THR A 109 14.75 -3.98 23.72
N LEU A 110 13.73 -4.76 23.35
CA LEU A 110 12.61 -5.03 24.25
C LEU A 110 13.15 -5.69 25.53
N PRO A 111 12.92 -5.10 26.72
CA PRO A 111 13.37 -5.72 27.96
C PRO A 111 12.73 -7.09 28.15
N ASN A 112 13.43 -8.04 28.78
CA ASN A 112 12.95 -9.42 28.94
C ASN A 112 11.55 -9.57 29.55
N TRP A 113 11.10 -8.61 30.38
CA TRP A 113 9.76 -8.65 30.98
C TRP A 113 8.64 -8.56 29.94
N THR A 114 8.92 -7.99 28.76
CA THR A 114 7.95 -7.82 27.67
C THR A 114 7.60 -9.14 27.00
N ALA A 115 8.39 -10.21 27.16
CA ALA A 115 8.14 -11.49 26.49
C ALA A 115 6.80 -12.14 26.86
N ASN A 116 6.22 -11.79 28.02
CA ASN A 116 4.89 -12.25 28.43
C ASN A 116 3.73 -11.45 27.81
N TYR A 117 4.06 -10.34 27.13
CA TYR A 117 3.08 -9.38 26.63
C TYR A 117 3.28 -9.03 25.14
N TYR A 118 4.45 -9.28 24.58
CA TYR A 118 4.83 -9.01 23.20
C TYR A 118 5.31 -10.31 22.51
N PRO A 119 4.85 -10.61 21.27
CA PRO A 119 3.89 -9.81 20.50
C PRO A 119 2.50 -9.84 21.12
N GLU A 120 2.04 -10.98 21.65
CA GLU A 120 0.69 -11.08 22.24
C GLU A 120 0.71 -10.97 23.77
N PRO A 121 -0.29 -10.27 24.36
CA PRO A 121 -1.51 -9.72 23.74
C PRO A 121 -1.39 -8.25 23.26
N LEU A 122 -0.21 -7.62 23.37
CA LEU A 122 -0.06 -6.19 23.05
C LEU A 122 -0.32 -5.87 21.57
N GLN A 123 -0.03 -6.82 20.69
CA GLN A 123 -0.18 -6.63 19.25
C GLN A 123 -1.66 -6.57 18.85
N ASP A 124 -2.52 -7.45 19.38
CA ASP A 124 -3.97 -7.36 19.20
C ASP A 124 -4.55 -6.06 19.80
N ILE A 125 -4.07 -5.65 20.98
CA ILE A 125 -4.48 -4.39 21.62
C ILE A 125 -4.08 -3.19 20.77
N ASN A 126 -2.89 -3.21 20.17
CA ASN A 126 -2.41 -2.12 19.31
C ASN A 126 -3.27 -1.98 18.04
N GLN A 127 -3.62 -3.09 17.40
CA GLN A 127 -4.52 -3.08 16.24
C GLN A 127 -5.91 -2.55 16.61
N PHE A 128 -6.44 -2.97 17.76
CA PHE A 128 -7.71 -2.48 18.27
C PHE A 128 -7.66 -0.99 18.63
N TYR A 129 -6.57 -0.53 19.25
CA TYR A 129 -6.33 0.87 19.55
C TYR A 129 -6.33 1.73 18.28
N TRP A 130 -5.61 1.29 17.23
CA TRP A 130 -5.63 1.99 15.93
C TRP A 130 -7.03 2.05 15.34
N TYR A 131 -7.74 0.91 15.35
CA TYR A 131 -9.13 0.85 14.88
C TYR A 131 -10.01 1.87 15.61
N LEU A 132 -9.97 1.92 16.94
CA LEU A 132 -10.77 2.87 17.71
C LEU A 132 -10.37 4.33 17.44
N GLY A 133 -9.07 4.62 17.32
CA GLY A 133 -8.56 5.97 17.17
C GLY A 133 -8.71 6.56 15.77
N VAL A 134 -8.69 5.71 14.73
CA VAL A 134 -8.54 6.17 13.33
C VAL A 134 -9.65 5.66 12.41
N ALA A 135 -10.27 4.53 12.71
CA ALA A 135 -11.20 3.87 11.78
C ALA A 135 -12.52 3.38 12.40
N GLY A 136 -12.84 3.80 13.64
CA GLY A 136 -13.98 3.31 14.40
C GLY A 136 -15.35 3.82 13.92
N THR A 137 -15.38 4.96 13.21
CA THR A 137 -16.59 5.51 12.58
C THR A 137 -16.36 5.78 11.11
N LYS A 138 -17.44 5.90 10.32
CA LYS A 138 -17.35 6.21 8.88
C LYS A 138 -16.75 7.60 8.64
N GLU A 139 -16.98 8.55 9.54
CA GLU A 139 -16.36 9.87 9.52
C GLU A 139 -14.86 9.79 9.74
N LEU A 140 -14.40 9.04 10.75
CA LEU A 140 -12.97 8.85 11.00
C LEU A 140 -12.28 8.13 9.84
N GLN A 141 -12.88 7.04 9.33
CA GLN A 141 -12.41 6.34 8.13
C GLN A 141 -12.26 7.31 6.95
N LYS A 142 -13.29 8.14 6.70
CA LYS A 142 -13.26 9.15 5.64
C LYS A 142 -12.10 10.14 5.81
N MET A 143 -11.80 10.59 7.03
CA MET A 143 -10.67 11.49 7.27
C MET A 143 -9.32 10.79 7.13
N ALA A 144 -9.22 9.53 7.58
CA ALA A 144 -7.99 8.76 7.55
C ALA A 144 -7.56 8.37 6.13
N ILE A 145 -8.47 7.78 5.35
CA ILE A 145 -8.14 7.17 4.04
C ILE A 145 -8.87 7.81 2.86
N GLY A 146 -9.84 8.71 3.09
CA GLY A 146 -10.67 9.25 2.01
C GLY A 146 -9.91 10.02 0.94
N SER A 147 -8.79 10.66 1.28
CA SER A 147 -7.89 11.30 0.30
C SER A 147 -7.24 10.29 -0.65
N PHE A 148 -6.84 9.12 -0.14
CA PHE A 148 -6.34 8.00 -0.93
C PHE A 148 -7.46 7.39 -1.80
N ILE A 149 -8.66 7.20 -1.22
CA ILE A 149 -9.82 6.70 -1.98
C ILE A 149 -10.18 7.65 -3.13
N ASN A 150 -10.14 8.96 -2.91
CA ASN A 150 -10.32 9.97 -3.96
C ASN A 150 -9.32 9.79 -5.11
N GLU A 151 -8.03 9.64 -4.78
CA GLU A 151 -6.98 9.47 -5.79
C GLU A 151 -7.20 8.18 -6.59
N MET A 152 -7.41 7.05 -5.90
CA MET A 152 -7.67 5.76 -6.51
C MET A 152 -8.89 5.79 -7.44
N VAL A 153 -10.05 6.24 -6.93
CA VAL A 153 -11.30 6.30 -7.69
C VAL A 153 -11.18 7.29 -8.84
N GLY A 154 -10.54 8.45 -8.61
CA GLY A 154 -10.27 9.45 -9.64
C GLY A 154 -9.44 8.89 -10.79
N ASN A 155 -8.38 8.15 -10.49
CA ASN A 155 -7.55 7.47 -11.49
C ASN A 155 -8.35 6.44 -12.30
N MET A 156 -9.21 5.64 -11.64
CA MET A 156 -10.05 4.66 -12.33
C MET A 156 -11.10 5.32 -13.24
N VAL A 157 -11.76 6.38 -12.75
CA VAL A 157 -12.74 7.16 -13.54
C VAL A 157 -12.06 7.80 -14.75
N ALA A 158 -10.89 8.41 -14.55
CA ALA A 158 -10.13 9.01 -15.63
C ALA A 158 -9.67 7.97 -16.66
N LYS A 159 -9.24 6.77 -16.23
CA LYS A 159 -8.87 5.66 -17.12
C LYS A 159 -10.06 5.19 -17.93
N LYS A 160 -11.19 4.93 -17.26
CA LYS A 160 -12.45 4.51 -17.89
C LYS A 160 -12.93 5.52 -18.95
N ASN A 161 -12.77 6.82 -18.69
CA ASN A 161 -13.22 7.88 -19.58
C ASN A 161 -12.18 8.27 -20.65
N GLY A 162 -11.00 7.66 -20.65
CA GLY A 162 -9.92 7.99 -21.59
C GLY A 162 -9.29 9.37 -21.37
N THR A 163 -9.44 9.95 -20.16
CA THR A 163 -8.91 11.26 -19.80
C THR A 163 -7.66 11.18 -18.91
N LEU A 164 -7.24 9.98 -18.52
CA LEU A 164 -6.04 9.78 -17.71
C LEU A 164 -4.78 10.14 -18.53
N SER A 165 -3.96 11.04 -18.00
CA SER A 165 -2.74 11.50 -18.68
C SER A 165 -1.52 11.55 -17.74
N PRO A 166 -0.39 10.92 -18.11
CA PRO A 166 -0.28 9.82 -19.08
C PRO A 166 -1.29 8.69 -18.87
N ASP A 167 -1.55 7.90 -19.92
CA ASP A 167 -2.49 6.76 -19.89
C ASP A 167 -1.93 5.56 -19.08
N ARG A 168 -1.70 5.80 -17.79
CA ARG A 168 -1.06 4.86 -16.87
C ARG A 168 -1.83 3.56 -16.78
N LYS A 169 -1.07 2.49 -16.58
CA LYS A 169 -1.57 1.12 -16.45
C LYS A 169 -1.56 0.65 -15.01
N MET A 170 -0.63 1.18 -14.21
CA MET A 170 -0.50 0.83 -12.80
C MET A 170 -0.09 2.04 -11.96
N PHE A 171 -0.68 2.11 -10.77
CA PHE A 171 -0.24 2.95 -9.67
C PHE A 171 0.16 2.01 -8.53
N LEU A 172 1.38 2.15 -8.02
CA LEU A 172 1.89 1.38 -6.90
C LEU A 172 2.04 2.30 -5.69
N TYR A 173 1.44 1.87 -4.57
CA TYR A 173 1.39 2.63 -3.33
C TYR A 173 2.02 1.85 -2.17
N PRO A 174 3.36 1.87 -2.03
CA PRO A 174 4.03 1.36 -0.84
C PRO A 174 3.62 2.19 0.39
N GLY A 175 3.10 1.51 1.41
CA GLY A 175 2.62 2.13 2.64
C GLY A 175 2.74 1.16 3.81
N HIS A 176 1.76 1.20 4.71
CA HIS A 176 1.74 0.40 5.92
C HIS A 176 0.61 -0.65 5.94
N ASP A 177 0.63 -1.50 6.96
CA ASP A 177 -0.46 -2.42 7.28
C ASP A 177 -1.79 -1.67 7.42
N TYR A 178 -1.78 -0.52 8.10
CA TYR A 178 -2.96 0.32 8.24
C TYR A 178 -3.47 0.87 6.91
N THR A 179 -2.62 1.18 5.93
CA THR A 179 -3.05 1.64 4.60
C THR A 179 -3.96 0.60 3.93
N ILE A 180 -3.63 -0.70 4.08
CA ILE A 180 -4.46 -1.81 3.58
C ILE A 180 -5.72 -1.98 4.46
N SER A 181 -5.59 -2.04 5.79
CA SER A 181 -6.75 -2.26 6.65
C SER A 181 -7.78 -1.13 6.56
N ASP A 182 -7.33 0.13 6.51
CA ASP A 182 -8.18 1.31 6.42
C ASP A 182 -8.88 1.37 5.06
N THR A 183 -8.19 0.97 3.98
CA THR A 183 -8.81 0.79 2.66
C THR A 183 -9.90 -0.29 2.71
N PHE A 184 -9.64 -1.43 3.35
CA PHE A 184 -10.63 -2.50 3.47
C PHE A 184 -11.80 -2.12 4.39
N LEU A 185 -11.57 -1.31 5.43
CA LEU A 185 -12.62 -0.75 6.28
C LEU A 185 -13.50 0.25 5.50
N ALA A 186 -12.88 1.12 4.71
CA ALA A 186 -13.59 2.05 3.83
C ALA A 186 -14.46 1.33 2.79
N LEU A 187 -14.00 0.16 2.32
CA LEU A 187 -14.70 -0.70 1.37
C LEU A 187 -15.65 -1.71 2.02
N ASP A 188 -15.73 -1.76 3.36
CA ASP A 188 -16.56 -2.68 4.13
C ASP A 188 -16.26 -4.17 3.87
N ILE A 189 -14.97 -4.50 3.73
CA ILE A 189 -14.44 -5.84 3.44
C ILE A 189 -13.30 -6.27 4.36
N TYR A 190 -13.03 -5.52 5.43
CA TYR A 190 -11.98 -5.86 6.40
C TYR A 190 -12.46 -6.97 7.34
N ASP A 191 -11.63 -7.98 7.55
CA ASP A 191 -11.93 -9.16 8.38
C ASP A 191 -11.46 -9.01 9.84
N GLY A 192 -10.83 -7.89 10.19
CA GLY A 192 -10.27 -7.65 11.52
C GLY A 192 -8.92 -8.32 11.75
N VAL A 193 -8.37 -9.02 10.76
CA VAL A 193 -7.08 -9.70 10.89
C VAL A 193 -5.97 -8.71 10.58
N ARG A 194 -4.92 -8.72 11.40
CA ARG A 194 -3.72 -7.91 11.17
C ARG A 194 -3.11 -8.23 9.80
N VAL A 195 -2.74 -7.19 9.08
CA VAL A 195 -2.07 -7.30 7.76
C VAL A 195 -0.59 -7.68 7.97
N PRO A 196 -0.11 -8.84 7.49
CA PRO A 196 1.30 -9.23 7.63
C PRO A 196 2.25 -8.40 6.76
N TYR A 197 3.55 -8.50 7.03
CA TYR A 197 4.58 -7.88 6.19
C TYR A 197 4.53 -8.37 4.74
N ALA A 198 4.86 -7.46 3.81
CA ALA A 198 4.85 -7.70 2.37
C ALA A 198 3.50 -8.22 1.83
N SER A 199 2.42 -7.97 2.56
CA SER A 199 1.07 -8.10 2.03
C SER A 199 0.82 -7.07 0.94
N PHE A 200 -0.07 -7.38 0.01
CA PHE A 200 -0.53 -6.40 -0.97
C PHE A 200 -2.01 -6.57 -1.25
N ALA A 201 -2.67 -5.46 -1.58
CA ALA A 201 -4.00 -5.44 -2.16
C ALA A 201 -3.92 -4.93 -3.59
N SER A 202 -4.56 -5.63 -4.53
CA SER A 202 -4.80 -5.10 -5.88
C SER A 202 -6.27 -4.72 -6.03
N ILE A 203 -6.52 -3.54 -6.59
CA ILE A 203 -7.86 -3.06 -6.92
C ILE A 203 -7.82 -2.72 -8.41
N GLU A 204 -8.38 -3.62 -9.22
CA GLU A 204 -8.12 -3.69 -10.65
C GLU A 204 -9.36 -3.28 -11.44
N LEU A 205 -9.23 -2.26 -12.30
CA LEU A 205 -10.25 -1.90 -13.28
C LEU A 205 -10.17 -2.88 -14.47
N ARG A 206 -11.19 -3.73 -14.61
CA ARG A 206 -11.29 -4.74 -15.67
C ARG A 206 -12.33 -4.35 -16.71
N LEU A 207 -12.04 -4.63 -17.99
CA LEU A 207 -12.99 -4.50 -19.09
C LEU A 207 -13.44 -5.91 -19.52
N LYS A 208 -14.74 -6.18 -19.48
CA LYS A 208 -15.34 -7.43 -19.94
C LYS A 208 -16.66 -7.13 -20.63
N ASP A 209 -16.87 -7.66 -21.83
CA ASP A 209 -18.10 -7.47 -22.62
C ASP A 209 -18.51 -5.98 -22.74
N ASN A 210 -17.52 -5.12 -23.04
CA ASN A 210 -17.66 -3.67 -23.15
C ASN A 210 -18.15 -2.95 -21.86
N SER A 211 -18.12 -3.65 -20.72
CA SER A 211 -18.51 -3.14 -19.41
C SER A 211 -17.31 -3.16 -18.44
N HIS A 212 -17.28 -2.19 -17.53
CA HIS A 212 -16.19 -2.04 -16.57
C HIS A 212 -16.56 -2.67 -15.23
N TYR A 213 -15.58 -3.36 -14.63
CA TYR A 213 -15.70 -4.03 -13.35
C TYR A 213 -14.49 -3.73 -12.48
N VAL A 214 -14.64 -3.93 -11.18
CA VAL A 214 -13.56 -3.89 -10.19
C VAL A 214 -13.35 -5.30 -9.66
N LEU A 215 -12.11 -5.77 -9.72
CA LEU A 215 -11.64 -6.98 -9.06
C LEU A 215 -10.71 -6.57 -7.92
N ILE A 216 -10.99 -7.03 -6.71
CA ILE A 216 -10.11 -6.81 -5.56
C ILE A 216 -9.47 -8.14 -5.18
N THR A 217 -8.14 -8.16 -5.06
CA THR A 217 -7.42 -9.29 -4.49
C THR A 217 -6.52 -8.86 -3.35
N TYR A 218 -6.33 -9.75 -2.38
CA TYR A 218 -5.47 -9.52 -1.22
C TYR A 218 -4.54 -10.71 -1.04
N SER A 219 -3.25 -10.46 -0.90
CA SER A 219 -2.31 -11.47 -0.43
C SER A 219 -1.75 -11.08 0.93
N ASN A 220 -1.79 -12.02 1.85
CA ASN A 220 -1.14 -11.95 3.16
C ASN A 220 0.04 -12.92 3.28
N SER A 221 0.48 -13.51 2.15
CA SER A 221 1.53 -14.53 2.10
C SER A 221 2.31 -14.44 0.79
N THR A 222 3.62 -14.69 0.86
CA THR A 222 4.48 -14.79 -0.33
C THR A 222 4.40 -16.16 -1.01
N THR A 223 3.70 -17.13 -0.42
CA THR A 223 3.67 -18.53 -0.89
C THR A 223 2.32 -18.98 -1.44
N GLN A 224 1.27 -18.16 -1.30
CA GLN A 224 -0.09 -18.49 -1.72
C GLN A 224 -0.59 -17.49 -2.76
N GLU A 225 -1.49 -17.95 -3.63
CA GLU A 225 -2.19 -17.05 -4.54
C GLU A 225 -3.11 -16.09 -3.75
N PRO A 226 -3.27 -14.83 -4.20
CA PRO A 226 -4.10 -13.86 -3.51
C PRO A 226 -5.57 -14.30 -3.45
N TYR A 227 -6.22 -14.00 -2.33
CA TYR A 227 -7.65 -14.18 -2.15
C TYR A 227 -8.42 -13.14 -2.96
N ILE A 228 -9.56 -13.53 -3.53
CA ILE A 228 -10.51 -12.58 -4.11
C ILE A 228 -11.36 -11.99 -2.99
N MET A 229 -11.34 -10.66 -2.87
CA MET A 229 -12.11 -9.93 -1.88
C MET A 229 -13.43 -9.46 -2.51
N LYS A 230 -14.57 -9.90 -1.98
CA LYS A 230 -15.89 -9.56 -2.51
C LYS A 230 -16.44 -8.33 -1.80
N LEU A 231 -16.77 -7.31 -2.59
CA LEU A 231 -17.47 -6.13 -2.11
C LEU A 231 -18.92 -6.47 -1.72
N PRO A 232 -19.53 -5.75 -0.77
CA PRO A 232 -20.92 -5.96 -0.40
C PRO A 232 -21.85 -5.87 -1.62
N ASN A 233 -22.74 -6.85 -1.77
CA ASN A 233 -23.68 -6.97 -2.90
C ASN A 233 -23.01 -7.11 -4.28
N CYS A 234 -21.78 -7.63 -4.33
CA CYS A 234 -21.06 -7.93 -5.57
C CYS A 234 -20.57 -9.39 -5.61
N ASP A 235 -20.47 -9.93 -6.82
CA ASP A 235 -19.67 -11.13 -7.11
C ASP A 235 -18.17 -10.77 -7.14
N GLU A 236 -17.33 -11.70 -7.60
CA GLU A 236 -15.87 -11.48 -7.75
C GLU A 236 -15.53 -10.27 -8.65
N LEU A 237 -16.31 -10.06 -9.70
CA LEU A 237 -16.23 -8.88 -10.57
C LEU A 237 -17.36 -7.91 -10.23
N CYS A 238 -17.06 -6.90 -9.43
CA CYS A 238 -18.06 -5.91 -9.02
C CYS A 238 -18.30 -4.90 -10.15
N PRO A 239 -19.54 -4.67 -10.61
CA PRO A 239 -19.82 -3.65 -11.61
C PRO A 239 -19.30 -2.28 -11.16
N PHE A 240 -18.64 -1.53 -12.05
CA PHE A 240 -17.97 -0.27 -11.70
C PHE A 240 -18.94 0.75 -11.06
N ASP A 241 -20.18 0.85 -11.55
CA ASP A 241 -21.17 1.77 -10.97
C ASP A 241 -21.63 1.35 -9.56
N THR A 242 -21.62 0.05 -9.26
CA THR A 242 -21.88 -0.45 -7.90
C THR A 242 -20.71 -0.12 -6.98
N PHE A 243 -19.47 -0.33 -7.46
CA PHE A 243 -18.27 0.08 -6.74
C PHE A 243 -18.28 1.59 -6.41
N LEU A 244 -18.64 2.45 -7.36
CA LEU A 244 -18.75 3.90 -7.13
C LEU A 244 -19.74 4.25 -6.01
N LYS A 245 -20.86 3.52 -5.88
CA LYS A 245 -21.82 3.72 -4.78
C LYS A 245 -21.25 3.31 -3.42
N ILE A 246 -20.44 2.26 -3.39
CA ILE A 246 -19.80 1.77 -2.15
C ILE A 246 -18.77 2.78 -1.66
N VAL A 247 -17.94 3.32 -2.54
CA VAL A 247 -16.90 4.29 -2.16
C VAL A 247 -17.42 5.71 -1.96
N GLN A 248 -18.62 6.05 -2.47
CA GLN A 248 -19.18 7.40 -2.40
C GLN A 248 -19.13 8.02 -0.99
N PRO A 249 -19.49 7.33 0.11
CA PRO A 249 -19.48 7.92 1.45
C PRO A 249 -18.06 8.30 1.92
N MET A 250 -17.04 7.66 1.35
CA MET A 250 -15.63 7.86 1.69
C MET A 250 -14.96 8.96 0.87
N LEU A 251 -15.63 9.48 -0.18
CA LEU A 251 -15.06 10.54 -1.02
C LEU A 251 -15.05 11.89 -0.30
N VAL A 252 -13.88 12.54 -0.30
CA VAL A 252 -13.66 13.84 0.36
C VAL A 252 -13.79 14.97 -0.67
N THR A 253 -14.79 15.83 -0.55
CA THR A 253 -14.97 16.94 -1.51
C THR A 253 -14.10 18.15 -1.20
N ASP A 254 -13.92 18.46 0.09
CA ASP A 254 -13.04 19.52 0.57
C ASP A 254 -12.53 19.13 1.96
N PHE A 255 -11.27 18.71 2.01
CA PHE A 255 -10.63 18.23 3.22
C PHE A 255 -10.64 19.28 4.35
N SER A 256 -10.39 20.55 4.04
CA SER A 256 -10.38 21.63 5.03
C SER A 256 -11.77 21.88 5.60
N SER A 257 -12.80 21.88 4.75
CA SER A 257 -14.18 22.04 5.23
C SER A 257 -14.65 20.85 6.05
N GLU A 258 -14.24 19.63 5.70
CA GLU A 258 -14.60 18.41 6.41
C GLU A 258 -13.95 18.40 7.80
N CYS A 259 -12.68 18.77 7.92
CA CYS A 259 -12.00 18.94 9.21
C CYS A 259 -12.58 20.08 10.06
N ALA A 260 -13.10 21.15 9.43
CA ALA A 260 -13.70 22.29 10.13
C ALA A 260 -15.11 22.02 10.68
N LYS A 261 -15.74 20.88 10.36
CA LYS A 261 -17.10 20.53 10.84
C LYS A 261 -17.15 20.11 12.30
N ALA A 262 -16.03 20.07 13.03
CA ALA A 262 -16.04 19.83 14.47
C ALA A 262 -16.58 21.08 15.22
N PRO A 263 -17.74 21.02 15.87
CA PRO A 263 -18.14 22.08 16.79
C PRO A 263 -17.34 21.88 18.08
N GLY A 264 -16.33 22.72 18.31
CA GLY A 264 -15.63 22.75 19.61
C GLY A 264 -14.16 23.11 19.55
N SER A 265 -13.81 24.29 19.04
CA SER A 265 -12.61 24.98 19.52
C SER A 265 -12.94 25.69 20.84
N GLN A 266 -13.02 24.91 21.92
CA GLN A 266 -12.70 25.42 23.26
C GLN A 266 -12.18 24.25 24.09
N GLU A 267 -11.02 24.47 24.70
CA GLU A 267 -10.22 23.53 25.47
C GLU A 267 -11.03 22.93 26.64
N ASP A 268 -11.42 21.65 26.54
CA ASP A 268 -12.06 20.90 27.63
C ASP A 268 -11.38 19.53 27.87
N TRP A 269 -10.06 19.43 27.65
CA TRP A 269 -9.28 18.25 28.05
C TRP A 269 -8.67 18.37 29.46
N ALA A 270 -8.96 19.44 30.19
CA ALA A 270 -8.59 19.52 31.60
C ALA A 270 -9.47 18.56 32.42
N ILE A 271 -8.95 17.37 32.70
CA ILE A 271 -9.48 16.51 33.78
C ILE A 271 -9.29 17.30 35.08
N PRO A 272 -10.36 17.69 35.80
CA PRO A 272 -10.21 18.32 37.10
C PRO A 272 -9.66 17.26 38.05
N ILE A 273 -8.42 17.44 38.49
CA ILE A 273 -7.88 16.69 39.62
C ILE A 273 -8.61 17.24 40.86
N GLN A 274 -9.54 16.46 41.41
CA GLN A 274 -10.05 16.65 42.78
C GLN A 274 -9.17 15.89 43.77
#